data_AF-A0A970JZG7-F1
#
_entry.id   AF-A0A970JZG7-F1
#
_cell.length_a   1.000
_cell.length_b   1.000
_cell.length_c   1.000
_cell.angle_alpha   90.00
_cell.angle_beta   90.00
_cell.angle_gamma   90.00
#
_symmetry.space_group_name_H-M   'P 1'
#
loop_
_entity.id
_entity.type
_entity.pdbx_description
1 polymer ?
#
loop_
_entity_poly.entity_id
_entity_poly.type
_entity_poly.pdbx_seq_one_letter_code
_entity_poly.pdbx_strand_id
1 'polypeptide(L)'
;MKVKSVLALILVVCLLLSYNLSTYASPTSATLQEKAEILGTLKILEGSNGNYLLNEKLTRAEAATFAVRILGQQLHVLLNADTYRKESSIFPDVDASLLYAPYVGYCAKMGILSGDTTGKYRPNDHITEKSFIKIILSILGYEINTDYTWNNIYKKAYEVGLVTNLLYISKEEDNVDFKRSDAVDIIYNALTTKEKSTGKELFYKLIDSGVITKSEAVKLGFIEDSVETDIEEIIVFDQETVSVVFNEPIVYFDDVYIYKSLDEDYELDFEIEEVGENFILLKTKKHGPGVEYTIEITGIEDTEGNVKDVLYGAFIGVIPDKVESNF
;
A
#
# COMPACT_ATOMS: atom_id res chain seq x y z
N MET A 1 -9.56 47.67 26.16
CA MET A 1 -8.20 47.11 26.00
C MET A 1 -8.13 45.57 25.87
N LYS A 2 -9.24 44.85 25.68
CA LYS A 2 -9.23 43.36 25.65
C LYS A 2 -9.12 42.73 24.25
N VAL A 3 -9.31 43.49 23.17
CA VAL A 3 -9.35 42.96 21.79
C VAL A 3 -7.94 42.68 21.22
N LYS A 4 -6.92 43.43 21.66
CA LYS A 4 -5.53 43.22 21.19
C LYS A 4 -4.89 41.95 21.75
N SER A 5 -5.34 41.46 22.91
CA SER A 5 -4.80 40.28 23.57
C SER A 5 -5.29 38.97 22.94
N VAL A 6 -6.55 38.95 22.46
CA VAL A 6 -7.16 37.77 21.81
C VAL A 6 -6.60 37.59 20.39
N LEU A 7 -6.42 38.68 19.64
CA LEU A 7 -5.80 38.65 18.31
C LEU A 7 -4.33 38.17 18.34
N ALA A 8 -3.58 38.51 19.40
CA ALA A 8 -2.21 38.03 19.57
C ALA A 8 -2.15 36.54 19.98
N LEU A 9 -3.16 36.03 20.69
CA LEU A 9 -3.23 34.64 21.11
C LEU A 9 -3.57 33.71 19.92
N ILE A 10 -4.50 34.13 19.06
CA ILE A 10 -4.88 33.37 17.84
C ILE A 10 -3.70 33.28 16.87
N LEU A 11 -2.91 34.35 16.71
CA LEU A 11 -1.74 34.35 15.83
C LEU A 11 -0.62 33.40 16.32
N VAL A 12 -0.45 33.25 17.63
CA VAL A 12 0.56 32.33 18.22
C VAL A 12 0.09 30.88 18.12
N VAL A 13 -1.21 30.60 18.23
CA VAL A 13 -1.75 29.26 18.01
C VAL A 13 -1.63 28.87 16.53
N CYS A 14 -1.95 29.75 15.58
CA CYS A 14 -1.74 29.49 14.15
C CYS A 14 -0.27 29.24 13.76
N LEU A 15 0.68 29.84 14.48
CA LEU A 15 2.12 29.61 14.25
C LEU A 15 2.62 28.29 14.85
N LEU A 16 1.92 27.72 15.85
CA LEU A 16 2.28 26.45 16.49
C LEU A 16 1.62 25.23 15.83
N LEU A 17 0.68 25.41 14.91
CA LEU A 17 0.14 24.34 14.05
C LEU A 17 1.04 24.01 12.84
N SER A 18 2.22 24.61 12.75
CA SER A 18 3.25 24.18 11.79
C SER A 18 4.07 23.00 12.33
N TYR A 19 3.40 21.98 12.88
CA TYR A 19 4.03 20.68 13.10
C TYR A 19 3.93 19.88 11.79
N ASN A 20 5.11 19.63 11.23
CA ASN A 20 5.44 18.67 10.17
C ASN A 20 4.24 17.99 9.53
N LEU A 21 3.69 18.61 8.47
CA LEU A 21 3.14 17.81 7.39
C LEU A 21 4.29 16.91 6.94
N SER A 22 4.23 15.63 7.32
CA SER A 22 4.95 14.61 6.57
C SER A 22 4.32 14.68 5.19
N THR A 23 4.92 15.47 4.30
CA THR A 23 4.57 15.43 2.90
C THR A 23 4.89 14.01 2.49
N TYR A 24 3.86 13.18 2.34
CA TYR A 24 4.03 11.87 1.74
C TYR A 24 4.57 12.13 0.35
N ALA A 25 5.89 11.94 0.23
CA ALA A 25 6.59 12.07 -1.01
C ALA A 25 5.93 11.06 -1.95
N SER A 26 5.45 11.56 -3.09
CA SER A 26 5.07 10.71 -4.21
C SER A 26 6.20 9.67 -4.39
N PRO A 27 5.90 8.38 -4.63
CA PRO A 27 6.89 7.28 -4.61
C PRO A 27 8.10 7.52 -5.54
N THR A 28 8.00 8.48 -6.46
CA THR A 28 9.06 8.91 -7.36
C THR A 28 10.21 9.71 -6.72
N SER A 29 10.11 10.20 -5.47
CA SER A 29 11.18 10.98 -4.82
C SER A 29 11.72 10.42 -3.49
N ALA A 30 11.40 9.16 -3.15
CA ALA A 30 11.91 8.52 -1.94
C ALA A 30 13.44 8.36 -1.96
N THR A 31 14.09 8.62 -0.84
CA THR A 31 15.51 8.35 -0.60
C THR A 31 15.79 6.85 -0.56
N LEU A 32 17.05 6.44 -0.74
CA LEU A 32 17.45 5.02 -0.67
C LEU A 32 17.05 4.38 0.68
N GLN A 33 17.17 5.13 1.77
CA GLN A 33 16.83 4.64 3.11
C GLN A 33 15.32 4.44 3.26
N GLU A 34 14.50 5.39 2.81
CA GLU A 34 13.03 5.27 2.81
C GLU A 34 12.57 4.08 1.95
N LYS A 35 13.18 3.89 0.76
CA LYS A 35 12.90 2.70 -0.07
C LYS A 35 13.26 1.41 0.68
N ALA A 36 14.41 1.36 1.33
CA ALA A 36 14.82 0.19 2.12
C ALA A 36 13.85 -0.08 3.27
N GLU A 37 13.34 0.96 3.94
CA GLU A 37 12.33 0.86 4.99
C GLU A 37 10.99 0.35 4.47
N ILE A 38 10.50 0.88 3.35
CA ILE A 38 9.28 0.39 2.68
C ILE A 38 9.46 -1.10 2.34
N LEU A 39 10.56 -1.48 1.68
CA LEU A 39 10.83 -2.89 1.35
C LEU A 39 10.99 -3.77 2.61
N GLY A 40 11.45 -3.20 3.72
CA GLY A 40 11.51 -3.86 5.03
C GLY A 40 10.13 -4.10 5.64
N THR A 41 9.22 -3.12 5.53
CA THR A 41 7.81 -3.26 5.92
C THR A 41 7.13 -4.37 5.13
N LEU A 42 7.37 -4.41 3.81
CA LEU A 42 6.87 -5.46 2.90
C LEU A 42 7.53 -6.84 3.10
N LYS A 43 8.48 -6.97 4.03
CA LYS A 43 9.30 -8.18 4.25
C LYS A 43 10.08 -8.66 3.03
N ILE A 44 10.29 -7.79 2.03
CA ILE A 44 11.11 -8.08 0.85
C ILE A 44 12.58 -7.99 1.22
N LEU A 45 12.96 -6.87 1.85
CA LEU A 45 14.32 -6.60 2.30
C LEU A 45 14.43 -6.88 3.80
N GLU A 46 15.12 -7.94 4.18
CA GLU A 46 15.40 -8.24 5.58
C GLU A 46 16.85 -7.88 5.95
N GLY A 47 17.02 -7.43 7.19
CA GLY A 47 18.29 -7.08 7.80
C GLY A 47 18.32 -7.48 9.28
N SER A 48 19.38 -7.11 9.98
CA SER A 48 19.52 -7.36 11.42
C SER A 48 19.49 -6.03 12.19
N ASN A 49 18.60 -5.91 13.18
CA ASN A 49 18.47 -4.72 14.04
C ASN A 49 18.33 -3.40 13.25
N GLY A 50 17.53 -3.39 12.18
CA GLY A 50 17.36 -2.22 11.31
C GLY A 50 18.50 -1.95 10.33
N ASN A 51 19.57 -2.75 10.33
CA ASN A 51 20.63 -2.69 9.33
C ASN A 51 20.31 -3.63 8.15
N TYR A 52 19.94 -3.04 7.01
CA TYR A 52 19.64 -3.76 5.76
C TYR A 52 20.87 -4.25 4.99
N LEU A 53 22.08 -4.03 5.53
CA LEU A 53 23.35 -4.42 4.94
C LEU A 53 23.55 -3.82 3.54
N LEU A 54 23.13 -2.56 3.35
CA LEU A 54 23.07 -1.91 2.03
C LEU A 54 24.42 -1.84 1.30
N ASN A 55 25.53 -1.84 2.03
CA ASN A 55 26.88 -1.81 1.47
C ASN A 55 27.42 -3.19 1.06
N GLU A 56 26.76 -4.27 1.45
CA GLU A 56 27.19 -5.63 1.14
C GLU A 56 26.75 -6.03 -0.27
N LYS A 57 27.58 -6.87 -0.90
CA LYS A 57 27.27 -7.44 -2.21
C LYS A 57 26.15 -8.47 -2.09
N LEU A 58 25.30 -8.52 -3.10
CA LEU A 58 24.18 -9.45 -3.13
C LEU A 58 24.62 -10.82 -3.66
N THR A 59 24.33 -11.90 -2.93
CA THR A 59 24.54 -13.27 -3.41
C THR A 59 23.40 -13.71 -4.34
N ARG A 60 23.67 -14.71 -5.18
CA ARG A 60 22.64 -15.29 -6.05
C ARG A 60 21.49 -15.92 -5.23
N ALA A 61 21.80 -16.61 -4.14
CA ALA A 61 20.80 -17.15 -3.21
C ALA A 61 19.87 -16.06 -2.64
N GLU A 62 20.41 -14.91 -2.22
CA GLU A 62 19.60 -13.78 -1.76
C GLU A 62 18.74 -13.20 -2.90
N ALA A 63 19.27 -13.11 -4.12
CA ALA A 63 18.49 -12.66 -5.28
C ALA A 63 17.28 -13.57 -5.57
N ALA A 64 17.43 -14.90 -5.45
CA ALA A 64 16.29 -15.83 -5.54
C ALA A 64 15.28 -15.61 -4.40
N THR A 65 15.76 -15.29 -3.20
CA THR A 65 14.90 -14.99 -2.05
C THR A 65 14.10 -13.71 -2.27
N PHE A 66 14.74 -12.64 -2.76
CA PHE A 66 14.05 -11.41 -3.15
C PHE A 66 13.02 -11.65 -4.24
N ALA A 67 13.35 -12.44 -5.27
CA ALA A 67 12.40 -12.76 -6.34
C ALA A 67 11.10 -13.38 -5.82
N VAL A 68 11.19 -14.34 -4.90
CA VAL A 68 10.01 -14.96 -4.27
C VAL A 68 9.22 -13.95 -3.42
N ARG A 69 9.91 -13.08 -2.68
CA ARG A 69 9.28 -12.09 -1.81
C ARG A 69 8.57 -10.98 -2.59
N ILE A 70 9.16 -10.51 -3.68
CA ILE A 70 8.55 -9.53 -4.59
C ILE A 70 7.26 -10.08 -5.19
N LEU A 71 7.20 -11.40 -5.43
CA LEU A 71 5.99 -12.09 -5.89
C LEU A 71 4.95 -12.33 -4.79
N GLY A 72 5.26 -12.03 -3.52
CA GLY A 72 4.43 -12.36 -2.37
C GLY A 72 4.33 -13.86 -2.05
N GLN A 73 5.25 -14.67 -2.60
CA GLN A 73 5.15 -16.13 -2.56
C GLN A 73 5.97 -16.78 -1.44
N GLN A 74 6.55 -16.00 -0.51
CA GLN A 74 7.40 -16.55 0.56
C GLN A 74 6.66 -17.60 1.39
N LEU A 75 5.46 -17.30 1.87
CA LEU A 75 4.67 -18.24 2.66
C LEU A 75 4.33 -19.51 1.86
N HIS A 76 3.90 -19.35 0.61
CA HIS A 76 3.63 -20.48 -0.28
C HIS A 76 4.85 -21.38 -0.48
N VAL A 77 6.03 -20.79 -0.71
CA VAL A 77 7.29 -21.53 -0.88
C VAL A 77 7.67 -22.26 0.39
N LEU A 78 7.53 -21.64 1.56
CA LEU A 78 7.85 -22.26 2.85
C LEU A 78 6.89 -23.42 3.18
N LEU A 79 5.58 -23.26 2.94
CA LEU A 79 4.59 -24.32 3.13
C LEU A 79 4.81 -25.52 2.20
N ASN A 80 5.42 -25.29 1.04
CA ASN A 80 5.72 -26.31 0.03
C ASN A 80 7.23 -26.59 -0.09
N ALA A 81 8.00 -26.34 0.98
CA ALA A 81 9.46 -26.33 0.91
C ALA A 81 10.06 -27.66 0.46
N ASP A 82 9.47 -28.80 0.84
CA ASP A 82 9.95 -30.13 0.39
C ASP A 82 9.80 -30.34 -1.12
N THR A 83 8.74 -29.80 -1.71
CA THR A 83 8.56 -29.81 -3.16
C THR A 83 9.66 -28.97 -3.80
N TYR A 84 9.83 -27.73 -3.37
CA TYR A 84 10.81 -26.84 -4.01
C TYR A 84 12.27 -27.20 -3.74
N ARG A 85 12.58 -27.86 -2.61
CA ARG A 85 13.91 -28.49 -2.38
C ARG A 85 14.21 -29.59 -3.40
N LYS A 86 13.20 -30.35 -3.85
CA LYS A 86 13.38 -31.33 -4.93
C LYS A 86 13.59 -30.65 -6.26
N GLU A 87 12.82 -29.59 -6.55
CA GLU A 87 12.97 -28.81 -7.78
C GLU A 87 14.37 -28.16 -7.88
N SER A 88 14.97 -27.74 -6.76
CA SER A 88 16.32 -27.18 -6.76
C SER A 88 17.42 -28.18 -7.13
N SER A 89 17.14 -29.48 -7.12
CA SER A 89 18.11 -30.54 -7.48
C SER A 89 18.54 -30.53 -8.95
N ILE A 90 17.85 -29.76 -9.80
CA ILE A 90 18.30 -29.45 -11.16
C ILE A 90 19.69 -28.78 -11.16
N PHE A 91 20.06 -28.11 -10.06
CA PHE A 91 21.37 -27.52 -9.86
C PHE A 91 22.19 -28.38 -8.89
N PRO A 92 23.29 -29.01 -9.34
CA PRO A 92 24.04 -29.96 -8.54
C PRO A 92 24.82 -29.31 -7.37
N ASP A 93 24.98 -27.99 -7.39
CA ASP A 93 25.68 -27.20 -6.37
C ASP A 93 24.73 -26.47 -5.39
N VAL A 94 23.43 -26.74 -5.47
CA VAL A 94 22.44 -26.27 -4.49
C VAL A 94 22.22 -27.36 -3.45
N ASP A 95 22.71 -27.12 -2.24
CA ASP A 95 22.45 -28.01 -1.11
C ASP A 95 21.00 -27.85 -0.65
N ALA A 96 20.20 -28.89 -0.86
CA ALA A 96 18.77 -28.93 -0.52
C ALA A 96 18.49 -28.74 0.98
N SER A 97 19.48 -28.94 1.87
CA SER A 97 19.31 -28.72 3.31
C SER A 97 19.37 -27.25 3.73
N LEU A 98 19.89 -26.37 2.87
CA LEU A 98 20.05 -24.94 3.18
C LEU A 98 18.75 -24.16 2.97
N LEU A 99 18.59 -23.10 3.78
CA LEU A 99 17.36 -22.30 3.84
C LEU A 99 16.98 -21.65 2.50
N TYR A 100 17.96 -21.34 1.64
CA TYR A 100 17.70 -20.74 0.33
C TYR A 100 17.20 -21.73 -0.73
N ALA A 101 17.38 -23.05 -0.52
CA ALA A 101 17.12 -24.05 -1.56
C ALA A 101 15.67 -24.06 -2.07
N PRO A 102 14.62 -23.96 -1.22
CA PRO A 102 13.24 -23.82 -1.69
C PRO A 102 13.03 -22.60 -2.60
N TYR A 103 13.66 -21.48 -2.30
CA TYR A 103 13.52 -20.25 -3.09
C TYR A 103 14.14 -20.40 -4.48
N VAL A 104 15.34 -21.01 -4.54
CA VAL A 104 16.00 -21.33 -5.81
C VAL A 104 15.15 -22.31 -6.62
N GLY A 105 14.63 -23.36 -6.00
CA GLY A 105 13.79 -24.36 -6.65
C GLY A 105 12.47 -23.79 -7.19
N TYR A 106 11.79 -22.92 -6.42
CA TYR A 106 10.61 -22.20 -6.89
C TYR A 106 10.93 -21.36 -8.12
N CYS A 107 11.96 -20.52 -8.04
CA CYS A 107 12.31 -19.62 -9.13
C CYS A 107 12.77 -20.37 -10.38
N ALA A 108 13.45 -21.52 -10.22
CA ALA A 108 13.82 -22.38 -11.34
C ALA A 108 12.60 -22.99 -12.02
N LYS A 109 11.66 -23.55 -11.23
CA LYS A 109 10.41 -24.13 -11.73
C LYS A 109 9.56 -23.11 -12.49
N MET A 110 9.54 -21.87 -12.00
CA MET A 110 8.80 -20.76 -12.61
C MET A 110 9.54 -20.09 -13.78
N GLY A 111 10.76 -20.53 -14.12
CA GLY A 111 11.56 -19.92 -15.21
C GLY A 111 12.13 -18.53 -14.89
N ILE A 112 12.04 -18.08 -13.64
CA ILE A 112 12.50 -16.76 -13.18
C ILE A 112 14.03 -16.69 -13.23
N LEU A 113 14.71 -17.76 -12.83
CA LEU A 113 16.17 -17.86 -12.85
C LEU A 113 16.65 -19.09 -13.61
N SER A 114 17.93 -19.07 -13.97
CA SER A 114 18.61 -20.18 -14.63
C SER A 114 20.03 -20.33 -14.06
N GLY A 115 20.58 -21.54 -14.21
CA GLY A 115 21.99 -21.82 -13.94
C GLY A 115 22.91 -21.20 -14.98
N ASP A 116 24.21 -21.33 -14.74
CA ASP A 116 25.25 -21.01 -15.72
C ASP A 116 25.30 -22.05 -16.85
N THR A 117 26.22 -21.85 -17.80
CA THR A 117 26.40 -22.75 -18.95
C THR A 117 26.89 -24.15 -18.57
N THR A 118 27.32 -24.35 -17.31
CA THR A 118 27.72 -25.65 -16.77
C THR A 118 26.59 -26.35 -16.01
N GLY A 119 25.40 -25.74 -15.96
CA GLY A 119 24.23 -26.25 -15.25
C GLY A 119 24.26 -26.00 -13.74
N LYS A 120 25.17 -25.15 -13.24
CA LYS A 120 25.30 -24.81 -11.81
C LYS A 120 24.57 -23.51 -11.49
N TYR A 121 23.99 -23.41 -10.31
CA TYR A 121 23.35 -22.16 -9.89
C TYR A 121 24.32 -21.17 -9.25
N ARG A 122 25.34 -21.65 -8.54
CA ARG A 122 26.33 -20.88 -7.76
C ARG A 122 25.69 -19.98 -6.69
N PRO A 123 25.00 -20.56 -5.70
CA PRO A 123 24.22 -19.79 -4.73
C PRO A 123 25.03 -18.77 -3.92
N ASN A 124 26.30 -19.08 -3.63
CA ASN A 124 27.19 -18.23 -2.83
C ASN A 124 27.99 -17.21 -3.66
N ASP A 125 27.93 -17.28 -4.99
CA ASP A 125 28.58 -16.29 -5.85
C ASP A 125 27.78 -14.98 -5.81
N HIS A 126 28.47 -13.85 -5.94
CA HIS A 126 27.84 -12.55 -6.03
C HIS A 126 27.14 -12.39 -7.39
N ILE A 127 25.90 -11.90 -7.37
CA ILE A 127 25.15 -11.63 -8.59
C ILE A 127 25.61 -10.31 -9.21
N THR A 128 25.58 -10.23 -10.54
CA THR A 128 25.81 -8.96 -11.25
C THR A 128 24.51 -8.21 -11.42
N GLU A 129 24.59 -6.89 -11.58
CA GLU A 129 23.43 -6.04 -11.84
C GLU A 129 22.62 -6.52 -13.04
N LYS A 130 23.30 -6.87 -14.15
CA LYS A 130 22.66 -7.36 -15.37
C LYS A 130 21.88 -8.65 -15.13
N SER A 131 22.45 -9.55 -14.33
CA SER A 131 21.81 -10.81 -13.94
C SER A 131 20.61 -10.58 -13.02
N PHE A 132 20.70 -9.60 -12.10
CA PHE A 132 19.59 -9.24 -11.22
C PHE A 132 18.43 -8.60 -12.01
N ILE A 133 18.73 -7.67 -12.92
CA ILE A 133 17.73 -7.09 -13.83
C ILE A 133 17.03 -8.17 -14.66
N LYS A 134 17.75 -9.19 -15.15
CA LYS A 134 17.13 -10.33 -15.86
C LYS A 134 16.07 -11.01 -15.00
N ILE A 135 16.37 -11.24 -13.71
CA ILE A 135 15.43 -11.88 -12.77
C ILE A 135 14.17 -11.02 -12.65
N ILE A 136 14.32 -9.72 -12.42
CA ILE A 136 13.17 -8.82 -12.23
C ILE A 136 12.35 -8.64 -13.53
N LEU A 137 13.00 -8.55 -14.69
CA LEU A 137 12.30 -8.55 -15.98
C LEU A 137 11.49 -9.85 -16.18
N SER A 138 12.03 -11.00 -15.76
CA SER A 138 11.31 -12.28 -15.83
C SER A 138 10.08 -12.27 -14.91
N ILE A 139 10.18 -11.67 -13.72
CA ILE A 139 9.05 -11.49 -12.79
C ILE A 139 7.95 -10.62 -13.43
N LEU A 140 8.33 -9.56 -14.14
CA LEU A 140 7.41 -8.67 -14.86
C LEU A 140 6.84 -9.30 -16.15
N GLY A 141 7.23 -10.53 -16.49
CA GLY A 141 6.76 -11.28 -17.64
C GLY A 141 7.50 -10.98 -18.95
N TYR A 142 8.63 -10.28 -18.91
CA TYR A 142 9.49 -10.07 -20.08
C TYR A 142 10.47 -11.23 -20.24
N GLU A 143 10.56 -11.75 -21.46
CA GLU A 143 11.34 -12.93 -21.78
C GLU A 143 12.61 -12.57 -22.58
N ILE A 144 13.74 -13.13 -22.15
CA ILE A 144 15.00 -13.01 -22.89
C ILE A 144 14.93 -13.78 -24.21
N ASN A 145 15.51 -13.21 -25.26
CA ASN A 145 15.45 -13.60 -26.66
C ASN A 145 14.06 -13.46 -27.34
N THR A 146 13.06 -12.98 -26.60
CA THR A 146 11.73 -12.61 -27.14
C THR A 146 11.53 -11.10 -27.08
N ASP A 147 11.59 -10.51 -25.88
CA ASP A 147 11.35 -9.09 -25.63
C ASP A 147 12.64 -8.26 -25.59
N TYR A 148 13.75 -8.89 -25.21
CA TYR A 148 15.07 -8.29 -25.12
C TYR A 148 16.15 -9.37 -25.27
N THR A 149 17.41 -8.96 -25.40
CA THR A 149 18.59 -9.81 -25.50
C THR A 149 19.54 -9.48 -24.36
N TRP A 150 20.56 -10.30 -24.14
CA TRP A 150 21.60 -9.99 -23.16
C TRP A 150 22.29 -8.64 -23.45
N ASN A 151 22.40 -8.22 -24.70
CA ASN A 151 23.10 -6.98 -25.05
C ASN A 151 22.27 -5.72 -24.77
N ASN A 152 20.95 -5.76 -24.96
CA ASN A 152 20.07 -4.59 -24.78
C ASN A 152 19.24 -4.62 -23.48
N ILE A 153 19.54 -5.53 -22.55
CA ILE A 153 18.80 -5.68 -21.30
C ILE A 153 18.74 -4.40 -20.45
N TYR A 154 19.81 -3.61 -20.40
CA TYR A 154 19.81 -2.32 -19.68
C TYR A 154 18.86 -1.31 -20.32
N LYS A 155 18.86 -1.24 -21.66
CA LYS A 155 17.89 -0.45 -22.40
C LYS A 155 16.47 -0.92 -22.12
N LYS A 156 16.22 -2.24 -22.10
CA LYS A 156 14.90 -2.79 -21.76
C LYS A 156 14.48 -2.41 -20.34
N ALA A 157 15.38 -2.54 -19.36
CA ALA A 157 15.12 -2.15 -17.98
C ALA A 157 14.74 -0.66 -17.88
N TYR A 158 15.41 0.20 -18.66
CA TYR A 158 15.05 1.61 -18.74
C TYR A 158 13.67 1.83 -19.38
N GLU A 159 13.39 1.17 -20.52
CA GLU A 159 12.12 1.28 -21.25
C GLU A 159 10.90 0.93 -20.39
N VAL A 160 11.03 -0.04 -19.47
CA VAL A 160 9.94 -0.46 -18.59
C VAL A 160 9.90 0.28 -17.26
N GLY A 161 10.85 1.21 -17.02
CA GLY A 161 10.90 2.01 -15.79
C GLY A 161 11.58 1.33 -14.59
N LEU A 162 12.21 0.18 -14.79
CA LEU A 162 12.92 -0.54 -13.73
C LEU A 162 14.17 0.22 -13.25
N VAL A 163 14.80 0.95 -14.17
CA VAL A 163 15.90 1.88 -13.90
C VAL A 163 15.59 3.21 -14.58
N THR A 164 15.88 4.33 -13.93
CA THR A 164 15.41 5.65 -14.39
C THR A 164 16.51 6.55 -14.94
N ASN A 165 17.78 6.20 -14.72
CA ASN A 165 18.90 6.98 -15.23
C ASN A 165 19.09 6.77 -16.73
N LEU A 166 19.13 7.85 -17.51
CA LEU A 166 19.32 7.83 -18.96
C LEU A 166 20.58 7.08 -19.43
N LEU A 167 21.61 6.97 -18.59
CA LEU A 167 22.84 6.25 -18.89
C LEU A 167 22.59 4.76 -19.20
N TYR A 168 21.51 4.16 -18.69
CA TYR A 168 21.15 2.77 -18.96
C TYR A 168 20.78 2.50 -20.42
N ILE A 169 20.37 3.52 -21.18
CA ILE A 169 20.01 3.37 -22.60
C ILE A 169 21.21 2.88 -23.43
N SER A 170 22.41 3.34 -23.10
CA SER A 170 23.66 3.02 -23.80
C SER A 170 24.67 2.26 -22.93
N LYS A 171 24.24 1.75 -21.76
CA LYS A 171 25.12 1.00 -20.87
C LYS A 171 25.40 -0.39 -21.44
N GLU A 172 26.67 -0.74 -21.56
CA GLU A 172 27.11 -2.07 -22.03
C GLU A 172 27.81 -2.87 -20.93
N GLU A 173 28.65 -2.19 -20.13
CA GLU A 173 29.43 -2.78 -19.04
C GLU A 173 28.54 -3.23 -17.88
N ASP A 174 28.81 -4.44 -17.38
CA ASP A 174 28.08 -5.03 -16.25
C ASP A 174 28.69 -4.57 -14.92
N ASN A 175 27.84 -4.17 -13.96
CA ASN A 175 28.29 -3.92 -12.60
C ASN A 175 28.43 -5.25 -11.85
N VAL A 176 29.68 -5.68 -11.67
CA VAL A 176 30.03 -6.89 -10.91
C VAL A 176 30.25 -6.61 -9.40
N ASP A 177 30.25 -5.34 -8.98
CA ASP A 177 30.23 -4.91 -7.59
C ASP A 177 28.82 -4.51 -7.13
N PHE A 178 27.83 -5.30 -7.56
CA PHE A 178 26.42 -5.03 -7.30
C PHE A 178 26.06 -5.26 -5.84
N LYS A 179 25.60 -4.19 -5.18
CA LYS A 179 25.29 -4.15 -3.75
C LYS A 179 23.81 -4.25 -3.49
N ARG A 180 23.47 -4.54 -2.23
CA ARG A 180 22.09 -4.53 -1.75
C ARG A 180 21.44 -3.16 -1.92
N SER A 181 22.18 -2.06 -1.77
CA SER A 181 21.70 -0.71 -2.11
C SER A 181 21.20 -0.60 -3.55
N ASP A 182 21.96 -1.14 -4.51
CA ASP A 182 21.62 -1.07 -5.94
C ASP A 182 20.37 -1.90 -6.24
N ALA A 183 20.23 -3.05 -5.55
CA ALA A 183 19.05 -3.89 -5.65
C ALA A 183 17.79 -3.22 -5.08
N VAL A 184 17.90 -2.44 -3.99
CA VAL A 184 16.76 -1.73 -3.38
C VAL A 184 16.07 -0.82 -4.39
N ASP A 185 16.83 -0.01 -5.13
CA ASP A 185 16.25 0.88 -6.14
C ASP A 185 15.50 0.11 -7.23
N ILE A 186 16.10 -0.95 -7.74
CA ILE A 186 15.51 -1.81 -8.78
C ILE A 186 14.24 -2.49 -8.26
N ILE A 187 14.27 -3.06 -7.05
CA ILE A 187 13.12 -3.73 -6.44
C ILE A 187 11.98 -2.74 -6.22
N TYR A 188 12.28 -1.56 -5.67
CA TYR A 188 11.29 -0.54 -5.39
C TYR A 188 10.59 -0.08 -6.67
N ASN A 189 11.35 0.22 -7.73
CA ASN A 189 10.79 0.57 -9.04
C ASN A 189 9.99 -0.58 -9.65
N ALA A 190 10.41 -1.83 -9.43
CA ALA A 190 9.68 -2.99 -9.92
C ALA A 190 8.26 -3.07 -9.36
N LEU A 191 8.06 -2.73 -8.07
CA LEU A 191 6.76 -2.78 -7.42
C LEU A 191 5.74 -1.86 -8.09
N THR A 192 6.16 -0.71 -8.61
CA THR A 192 5.31 0.25 -9.34
C THR A 192 5.36 0.07 -10.86
N THR A 193 6.11 -0.92 -11.35
CA THR A 193 6.18 -1.24 -12.78
C THR A 193 5.04 -2.17 -13.17
N LYS A 194 4.43 -1.92 -14.33
CA LYS A 194 3.36 -2.74 -14.88
C LYS A 194 3.88 -4.06 -15.44
N GLU A 195 3.25 -5.16 -15.03
CA GLU A 195 3.49 -6.48 -15.62
C GLU A 195 3.06 -6.49 -17.09
N LYS A 196 3.86 -7.14 -17.95
CA LYS A 196 3.60 -7.24 -19.39
C LYS A 196 2.25 -7.91 -19.70
N SER A 197 1.88 -8.93 -18.93
CA SER A 197 0.71 -9.78 -19.20
C SER A 197 -0.62 -9.18 -18.72
N THR A 198 -0.62 -8.51 -17.57
CA THR A 198 -1.84 -8.00 -16.92
C THR A 198 -2.00 -6.50 -17.06
N GLY A 199 -0.91 -5.75 -17.29
CA GLY A 199 -0.91 -4.29 -17.27
C GLY A 199 -1.10 -3.68 -15.87
N LYS A 200 -1.14 -4.50 -14.81
CA LYS A 200 -1.21 -4.05 -13.40
C LYS A 200 0.20 -3.84 -12.85
N GLU A 201 0.36 -2.88 -11.94
CA GLU A 201 1.58 -2.71 -11.15
C GLU A 201 1.86 -3.97 -10.32
N LEU A 202 3.15 -4.30 -10.15
CA LEU A 202 3.57 -5.55 -9.51
C LEU A 202 3.17 -5.65 -8.03
N PHE A 203 3.07 -4.53 -7.31
CA PHE A 203 2.68 -4.53 -5.89
C PHE A 203 1.29 -5.16 -5.65
N TYR A 204 0.40 -5.18 -6.65
CA TYR A 204 -0.88 -5.87 -6.54
C TYR A 204 -0.72 -7.37 -6.22
N LYS A 205 0.39 -8.01 -6.60
CA LYS A 205 0.67 -9.39 -6.19
C LYS A 205 0.82 -9.53 -4.68
N LEU A 206 1.33 -8.51 -4.00
CA LEU A 206 1.46 -8.50 -2.54
C LEU A 206 0.08 -8.39 -1.88
N ILE A 207 -0.85 -7.68 -2.51
CA ILE A 207 -2.26 -7.63 -2.08
C ILE A 207 -2.93 -8.97 -2.33
N ASP A 208 -2.82 -9.51 -3.54
CA ASP A 208 -3.44 -10.78 -3.95
C ASP A 208 -2.95 -11.98 -3.12
N SER A 209 -1.71 -11.91 -2.61
CA SER A 209 -1.12 -12.94 -1.73
C SER A 209 -1.34 -12.67 -0.24
N GLY A 210 -1.99 -11.57 0.13
CA GLY A 210 -2.25 -11.18 1.52
C GLY A 210 -0.99 -10.80 2.31
N VAL A 211 0.09 -10.40 1.62
CA VAL A 211 1.29 -9.84 2.26
C VAL A 211 1.02 -8.44 2.79
N ILE A 212 0.22 -7.66 2.06
CA ILE A 212 -0.31 -6.37 2.50
C ILE A 212 -1.80 -6.26 2.14
N THR A 213 -2.49 -5.37 2.82
CA THR A 213 -3.85 -4.91 2.49
C THR A 213 -3.81 -3.75 1.49
N LYS A 214 -4.96 -3.41 0.90
CA LYS A 214 -5.09 -2.19 0.07
C LYS A 214 -4.76 -0.93 0.88
N SER A 215 -5.28 -0.85 2.12
CA SER A 215 -4.99 0.24 3.06
C SER A 215 -3.49 0.43 3.31
N GLU A 216 -2.75 -0.65 3.52
CA GLU A 216 -1.29 -0.59 3.67
C GLU A 216 -0.61 -0.13 2.37
N ALA A 217 -1.10 -0.53 1.20
CA ALA A 217 -0.55 -0.08 -0.09
C ALA A 217 -0.74 1.44 -0.31
N VAL A 218 -1.87 2.02 0.13
CA VAL A 218 -2.12 3.47 0.12
C VAL A 218 -1.20 4.17 1.11
N LYS A 219 -1.10 3.69 2.35
CA LYS A 219 -0.18 4.23 3.39
C LYS A 219 1.30 4.20 2.93
N LEU A 220 1.69 3.23 2.12
CA LEU A 220 3.03 3.12 1.52
C LEU A 220 3.21 3.93 0.23
N GLY A 221 2.15 4.60 -0.26
CA GLY A 221 2.16 5.45 -1.44
C GLY A 221 2.16 4.69 -2.78
N PHE A 222 1.78 3.41 -2.80
CA PHE A 222 1.67 2.62 -4.04
C PHE A 222 0.36 2.85 -4.78
N ILE A 223 -0.71 3.14 -4.04
CA ILE A 223 -2.01 3.52 -4.57
C ILE A 223 -2.22 4.99 -4.21
N GLU A 224 -2.52 5.81 -5.20
CA GLU A 224 -3.02 7.17 -5.00
C GLU A 224 -4.54 7.06 -4.87
N ASP A 225 -5.05 7.23 -3.65
CA ASP A 225 -6.48 7.41 -3.49
C ASP A 225 -6.85 8.84 -3.89
N SER A 226 -7.87 8.96 -4.73
CA SER A 226 -8.33 10.22 -5.30
C SER A 226 -9.76 10.56 -4.90
N VAL A 227 -10.44 9.67 -4.15
CA VAL A 227 -11.77 9.92 -3.60
C VAL A 227 -11.58 10.42 -2.18
N GLU A 228 -12.15 11.57 -1.89
CA GLU A 228 -12.20 12.09 -0.53
C GLU A 228 -13.47 11.57 0.14
N THR A 229 -13.32 10.88 1.28
CA THR A 229 -14.45 10.37 2.05
C THR A 229 -15.33 11.53 2.49
N ASP A 230 -16.61 11.45 2.17
CA ASP A 230 -17.62 12.46 2.49
C ASP A 230 -18.98 11.81 2.77
N ILE A 231 -19.88 12.55 3.43
CA ILE A 231 -21.27 12.14 3.61
C ILE A 231 -22.00 12.39 2.28
N GLU A 232 -22.41 11.31 1.61
CA GLU A 232 -23.18 11.37 0.38
C GLU A 232 -24.62 11.80 0.66
N GLU A 233 -25.26 11.20 1.66
CA GLU A 233 -26.65 11.47 2.00
C GLU A 233 -26.95 11.19 3.48
N ILE A 234 -27.90 11.94 4.06
CA ILE A 234 -28.52 11.61 5.35
C ILE A 234 -30.01 11.31 5.12
N ILE A 235 -30.42 10.09 5.43
CA ILE A 235 -31.78 9.60 5.25
C ILE A 235 -32.50 9.59 6.60
N VAL A 236 -33.61 10.32 6.70
CA VAL A 236 -34.46 10.34 7.90
C VAL A 236 -35.69 9.46 7.65
N PHE A 237 -35.78 8.33 8.35
CA PHE A 237 -36.88 7.36 8.14
C PHE A 237 -38.14 7.74 8.92
N ASP A 238 -37.97 8.16 10.17
CA ASP A 238 -39.05 8.55 11.07
C ASP A 238 -38.54 9.55 12.11
N GLN A 239 -39.26 9.74 13.23
CA GLN A 239 -38.89 10.72 14.27
C GLN A 239 -37.76 10.28 15.21
N GLU A 240 -37.21 9.07 15.03
CA GLU A 240 -36.22 8.47 15.91
C GLU A 240 -35.16 7.66 15.14
N THR A 241 -35.12 7.74 13.81
CA THR A 241 -34.27 6.85 12.99
C THR A 241 -33.66 7.60 11.81
N VAL A 242 -32.34 7.64 11.78
CA VAL A 242 -31.55 8.37 10.77
C VAL A 242 -30.42 7.47 10.27
N SER A 243 -30.15 7.47 8.97
CA SER A 243 -28.96 6.83 8.41
C SER A 243 -28.05 7.87 7.76
N VAL A 244 -26.76 7.76 8.01
CA VAL A 244 -25.70 8.51 7.34
C VAL A 244 -25.06 7.60 6.32
N VAL A 245 -25.08 7.99 5.04
CA VAL A 245 -24.52 7.24 3.91
C VAL A 245 -23.26 7.96 3.42
N PHE A 246 -22.18 7.20 3.25
CA PHE A 246 -20.89 7.69 2.75
C PHE A 246 -20.74 7.39 1.26
N ASN A 247 -20.00 8.26 0.56
CA ASN A 247 -19.69 8.11 -0.86
C ASN A 247 -18.76 6.92 -1.16
N GLU A 248 -18.22 6.29 -0.12
CA GLU A 248 -17.37 5.10 -0.21
C GLU A 248 -17.46 4.24 1.08
N PRO A 249 -16.97 2.99 1.04
CA PRO A 249 -16.98 2.14 2.22
C PRO A 249 -16.04 2.60 3.33
N ILE A 250 -16.53 2.56 4.58
CA ILE A 250 -15.78 2.91 5.79
C ILE A 250 -15.41 1.68 6.62
N VAL A 251 -14.30 1.76 7.35
CA VAL A 251 -13.79 0.70 8.23
C VAL A 251 -13.95 1.08 9.70
N TYR A 252 -13.74 2.35 10.03
CA TYR A 252 -13.68 2.83 11.41
C TYR A 252 -14.07 4.31 11.50
N PHE A 253 -14.52 4.74 12.67
CA PHE A 253 -14.70 6.14 13.06
C PHE A 253 -14.52 6.24 14.59
N ASP A 254 -14.13 7.41 15.09
CA ASP A 254 -13.92 7.63 16.52
C ASP A 254 -15.24 7.87 17.26
N ASP A 255 -15.90 9.00 16.98
CA ASP A 255 -17.12 9.41 17.68
C ASP A 255 -18.16 9.97 16.71
N VAL A 256 -19.43 9.95 17.14
CA VAL A 256 -20.56 10.59 16.46
C VAL A 256 -21.25 11.53 17.44
N TYR A 257 -21.56 12.75 17.00
CA TYR A 257 -22.33 13.71 17.77
C TYR A 257 -23.53 14.17 16.95
N ILE A 258 -24.66 14.37 17.63
CA ILE A 258 -25.86 14.97 17.02
C ILE A 258 -26.29 16.12 17.92
N TYR A 259 -26.43 17.31 17.35
CA TYR A 259 -26.88 18.50 18.09
C TYR A 259 -27.79 19.37 17.23
N LYS A 260 -28.54 20.28 17.84
CA LYS A 260 -29.34 21.24 17.06
C LYS A 260 -28.41 22.23 16.37
N SER A 261 -28.62 22.46 15.09
CA SER A 261 -27.75 23.35 14.30
C SER A 261 -27.78 24.82 14.78
N LEU A 262 -28.82 25.22 15.51
CA LEU A 262 -28.94 26.57 16.10
C LEU A 262 -28.64 26.62 17.61
N ASP A 263 -28.33 25.48 18.23
CA ASP A 263 -28.10 25.34 19.67
C ASP A 263 -27.19 24.13 19.93
N GLU A 264 -25.88 24.31 19.75
CA GLU A 264 -24.86 23.26 19.84
C GLU A 264 -24.76 22.65 21.25
N ASP A 265 -25.18 23.38 22.29
CA ASP A 265 -25.25 22.87 23.67
C ASP A 265 -26.39 21.83 23.85
N TYR A 266 -27.31 21.74 22.88
CA TYR A 266 -28.36 20.73 22.86
C TYR A 266 -27.92 19.53 22.03
N GLU A 267 -27.40 18.50 22.70
CA GLU A 267 -27.14 17.20 22.12
C GLU A 267 -28.42 16.35 22.03
N LEU A 268 -28.56 15.58 20.96
CA LEU A 268 -29.61 14.60 20.76
C LEU A 268 -29.04 13.20 21.00
N ASP A 269 -29.43 12.56 22.12
CA ASP A 269 -28.95 11.20 22.39
C ASP A 269 -29.35 10.23 21.27
N PHE A 270 -28.49 9.24 21.04
CA PHE A 270 -28.72 8.18 20.06
C PHE A 270 -28.01 6.89 20.48
N GLU A 271 -28.35 5.80 19.80
CA GLU A 271 -27.64 4.53 19.81
C GLU A 271 -27.30 4.13 18.37
N ILE A 272 -26.14 3.53 18.16
CA ILE A 272 -25.77 2.98 16.85
C ILE A 272 -26.45 1.62 16.71
N GLU A 273 -27.37 1.53 15.76
CA GLU A 273 -28.15 0.31 15.51
C GLU A 273 -27.39 -0.64 14.57
N GLU A 274 -26.76 -0.09 13.53
CA GLU A 274 -26.00 -0.86 12.54
C GLU A 274 -24.88 -0.02 11.93
N VAL A 275 -23.76 -0.66 11.61
CA VAL A 275 -22.69 -0.11 10.75
C VAL A 275 -22.59 -1.04 9.55
N GLY A 276 -23.04 -0.55 8.39
CA GLY A 276 -22.90 -1.24 7.11
C GLY A 276 -21.58 -0.90 6.43
N GLU A 277 -21.38 -1.39 5.20
CA GLU A 277 -20.15 -1.11 4.45
C GLU A 277 -19.94 0.39 4.19
N ASN A 278 -21.00 1.14 3.86
CA ASN A 278 -20.94 2.56 3.53
C ASN A 278 -22.03 3.38 4.24
N PHE A 279 -22.58 2.89 5.36
CA PHE A 279 -23.57 3.66 6.11
C PHE A 279 -23.51 3.35 7.62
N ILE A 280 -23.99 4.31 8.41
CA ILE A 280 -24.28 4.13 9.83
C ILE A 280 -25.79 4.35 10.02
N LEU A 281 -26.44 3.43 10.73
CA LEU A 281 -27.85 3.55 11.13
C LEU A 281 -27.92 3.93 12.61
N LEU A 282 -28.60 5.03 12.89
CA LEU A 282 -28.70 5.64 14.21
C LEU A 282 -30.15 5.62 14.70
N LYS A 283 -30.36 5.06 15.89
CA LYS A 283 -31.60 5.18 16.64
C LYS A 283 -31.51 6.36 17.60
N THR A 284 -32.13 7.47 17.24
CA THR A 284 -32.07 8.74 17.98
C THR A 284 -33.22 8.87 18.99
N LYS A 285 -33.06 9.75 19.98
CA LYS A 285 -34.21 10.31 20.71
C LYS A 285 -35.11 11.05 19.74
N LYS A 286 -36.39 11.12 20.11
CA LYS A 286 -37.41 11.81 19.32
C LYS A 286 -36.99 13.24 18.95
N HIS A 287 -36.72 13.45 17.67
CA HIS A 287 -36.33 14.77 17.17
C HIS A 287 -37.52 15.70 16.95
N GLY A 288 -37.26 17.00 17.04
CA GLY A 288 -38.25 18.06 16.91
C GLY A 288 -38.76 18.20 15.47
N PRO A 289 -40.09 18.30 15.24
CA PRO A 289 -40.64 18.54 13.90
C PRO A 289 -40.10 19.83 13.29
N GLY A 290 -39.47 19.72 12.11
CA GLY A 290 -38.89 20.86 11.39
C GLY A 290 -37.64 21.47 12.04
N VAL A 291 -37.10 20.84 13.09
CA VAL A 291 -35.84 21.26 13.72
C VAL A 291 -34.68 20.70 12.90
N GLU A 292 -33.71 21.55 12.59
CA GLU A 292 -32.47 21.17 11.93
C GLU A 292 -31.45 20.68 12.97
N TYR A 293 -30.86 19.53 12.67
CA TYR A 293 -29.81 18.90 13.46
C TYR A 293 -28.56 18.73 12.61
N THR A 294 -27.41 18.93 13.23
CA THR A 294 -26.10 18.63 12.67
C THR A 294 -25.63 17.29 13.19
N ILE A 295 -25.11 16.45 12.31
CA ILE A 295 -24.34 15.25 12.63
C ILE A 295 -22.87 15.57 12.39
N GLU A 296 -22.04 15.30 13.38
CA GLU A 296 -20.58 15.39 13.32
C GLU A 296 -20.00 14.00 13.56
N ILE A 297 -19.13 13.55 12.67
CA ILE A 297 -18.45 12.25 12.76
C ILE A 297 -16.95 12.52 12.71
N THR A 298 -16.18 11.95 13.63
CA THR A 298 -14.73 12.18 13.74
C THR A 298 -13.92 10.93 13.40
N GLY A 299 -12.69 11.13 12.91
CA GLY A 299 -11.71 10.06 12.73
C GLY A 299 -12.14 8.95 11.77
N ILE A 300 -12.86 9.29 10.70
CA ILE A 300 -13.37 8.29 9.74
C ILE A 300 -12.21 7.69 8.96
N GLU A 301 -12.01 6.38 9.04
CA GLU A 301 -11.07 5.62 8.20
C GLU A 301 -11.85 4.85 7.13
N ASP A 302 -11.51 5.05 5.86
CA ASP A 302 -12.07 4.30 4.73
C ASP A 302 -11.39 2.93 4.54
N THR A 303 -11.87 2.13 3.58
CA THR A 303 -11.24 0.84 3.23
C THR A 303 -9.85 0.96 2.61
N GLU A 304 -9.46 2.16 2.21
CA GLU A 304 -8.18 2.54 1.63
C GLU A 304 -7.21 3.11 2.69
N GLY A 305 -7.65 3.21 3.95
CA GLY A 305 -6.84 3.67 5.07
C GLY A 305 -6.64 5.17 5.17
N ASN A 306 -7.36 5.98 4.38
CA ASN A 306 -7.33 7.42 4.56
C ASN A 306 -8.18 7.77 5.77
N VAL A 307 -7.71 8.78 6.52
CA VAL A 307 -8.42 9.27 7.69
C VAL A 307 -8.94 10.66 7.39
N LYS A 308 -10.26 10.82 7.48
CA LYS A 308 -10.94 12.11 7.48
C LYS A 308 -11.17 12.53 8.92
N ASP A 309 -10.50 13.61 9.34
CA ASP A 309 -10.55 14.09 10.72
C ASP A 309 -11.97 14.33 11.21
N VAL A 310 -12.80 14.96 10.36
CA VAL A 310 -14.20 15.27 10.68
C VAL A 310 -15.06 15.38 9.41
N LEU A 311 -16.29 14.88 9.51
CA LEU A 311 -17.37 15.09 8.54
C LEU A 311 -18.59 15.69 9.23
N TYR A 312 -19.25 16.60 8.52
CA TYR A 312 -20.47 17.26 8.98
C TYR A 312 -21.59 17.00 7.98
N GLY A 313 -22.77 16.65 8.49
CA GLY A 313 -24.00 16.62 7.71
C GLY A 313 -25.16 17.23 8.50
N ALA A 314 -26.25 17.56 7.81
CA ALA A 314 -27.43 18.11 8.45
C ALA A 314 -28.69 17.39 8.01
N PHE A 315 -29.66 17.27 8.91
CA PHE A 315 -30.99 16.75 8.61
C PHE A 315 -32.09 17.52 9.34
N ILE A 316 -33.30 17.44 8.80
CA ILE A 316 -34.48 18.09 9.38
C ILE A 316 -35.39 17.02 9.98
N GLY A 317 -35.79 17.21 11.24
CA GLY A 317 -36.69 16.28 11.92
C GLY A 317 -38.07 16.22 11.25
N VAL A 318 -38.59 15.00 11.08
CA VAL A 318 -39.85 14.74 10.37
C VAL A 318 -41.03 15.52 10.98
N ILE A 319 -41.73 16.27 10.14
CA ILE A 319 -43.01 16.90 10.47
C ILE A 319 -44.10 15.86 10.26
N PRO A 320 -44.81 15.41 11.31
CA PRO A 320 -45.85 14.41 11.13
C PRO A 320 -46.98 14.98 10.29
N ASP A 321 -47.46 14.20 9.32
CA ASP A 321 -48.62 14.57 8.52
C ASP A 321 -49.80 14.88 9.45
N LYS A 322 -50.47 16.01 9.20
CA LYS A 322 -51.77 16.27 9.82
C LYS A 322 -52.73 15.19 9.34
N VAL A 323 -52.99 14.21 10.20
CA VAL A 323 -54.14 13.31 10.02
C VAL A 323 -55.39 14.17 10.18
N GLU A 324 -55.94 14.66 9.08
CA GLU A 324 -57.31 15.16 9.08
C GLU A 324 -58.22 13.95 9.29
N SER A 325 -58.67 13.78 10.52
CA SER A 325 -59.69 12.80 10.89
C SER A 325 -61.01 13.20 10.24
N ASN A 326 -61.31 12.65 9.08
CA ASN A 326 -62.63 12.63 8.47
C ASN A 326 -63.49 11.59 9.19
N PHE A 327 -63.99 11.98 10.38
CA PHE A 327 -65.09 11.30 11.08
C PHE A 327 -66.36 11.23 10.23
#